data_AF-A0A5A8ARN4-F1
#
_entry.id   AF-A0A5A8ARN4-F1
#
_cell.length_a   1.000
_cell.length_b   1.000
_cell.length_c   1.000
_cell.angle_alpha   90.00
_cell.angle_beta   90.00
_cell.angle_gamma   90.00
#
_symmetry.space_group_name_H-M   'P 1'
#
loop_
_entity.id
_entity.type
_entity.pdbx_description
1 polymer ?
#
loop_
_entity_poly.entity_id
_entity_poly.type
_entity_poly.pdbx_seq_one_letter_code
_entity_poly.pdbx_strand_id
1 'polypeptide(L)'
;MKILIILIFLCINSKAQMLTSVYFDYNSAELSMDSKKKLDSISRLNKTLQFRIFGNCDISGTSDYNKKLSENRARAVSAYLQKKISRYIEVQSVTGLGKEKQINDNSTEELRRKNRRVDVFIDRVMAPGEIRAGKAFASFFSKKISEMKVKDTFSLPNVNFIGGRHFWLPKGNKVLIRLADILKNNPSLEVELQGHICCDYDNFDGEDLDLKTFNLSFTRANAIKEFLELQGIHPSRITASGQGHLNPVVYPERTEDDFSKNRRVEIVLLKK
;
A
#
# COMPACT_ATOMS: atom_id res chain seq x y z
N MET A 1 -14.40 27.32 -27.11
CA MET A 1 -14.28 26.13 -26.23
C MET A 1 -13.45 26.51 -25.01
N LYS A 2 -14.08 26.64 -23.83
CA LYS A 2 -13.37 26.90 -22.57
C LYS A 2 -12.85 25.57 -22.02
N ILE A 3 -11.54 25.38 -22.03
CA ILE A 3 -10.89 24.22 -21.38
C ILE A 3 -10.95 24.46 -19.88
N LEU A 4 -11.82 23.70 -19.20
CA LEU A 4 -11.92 23.67 -17.75
C LEU A 4 -10.69 22.92 -17.19
N ILE A 5 -9.65 23.65 -16.81
CA ILE A 5 -8.54 23.12 -16.00
C ILE A 5 -9.11 22.84 -14.60
N ILE A 6 -9.38 21.56 -14.32
CA ILE A 6 -9.67 21.10 -12.96
C ILE A 6 -8.33 21.06 -12.20
N LEU A 7 -8.04 22.15 -11.47
CA LEU A 7 -6.95 22.22 -10.49
C LEU A 7 -7.33 21.35 -9.28
N ILE A 8 -6.97 20.07 -9.32
CA ILE A 8 -6.87 19.23 -8.13
C ILE A 8 -5.68 19.73 -7.33
N PHE A 9 -5.96 20.56 -6.31
CA PHE A 9 -5.01 20.91 -5.26
C PHE A 9 -4.87 19.68 -4.36
N LEU A 10 -3.95 18.78 -4.71
CA LEU A 10 -3.57 17.68 -3.82
C LEU A 10 -2.64 18.28 -2.76
N CYS A 11 -3.20 18.77 -1.65
CA CYS A 11 -2.43 19.06 -0.45
C CYS A 11 -1.86 17.73 0.09
N ILE A 12 -0.70 17.32 -0.43
CA ILE A 12 0.05 16.20 0.11
C ILE A 12 0.65 16.68 1.43
N ASN A 13 -0.11 16.49 2.50
CA ASN A 13 0.45 16.47 3.85
C ASN A 13 1.60 15.45 3.85
N SER A 14 2.76 15.85 4.36
CA SER A 14 4.05 15.14 4.30
C SER A 14 4.01 13.81 5.08
N LYS A 15 3.30 12.84 4.53
CA LYS A 15 3.19 11.46 4.99
C LYS A 15 3.98 10.59 4.03
N ALA A 16 4.78 9.65 4.56
CA ALA A 16 5.35 8.63 3.72
C ALA A 16 4.20 7.70 3.28
N GLN A 17 4.15 7.35 2.00
CA GLN A 17 3.12 6.47 1.45
C GLN A 17 3.61 5.85 0.16
N MET A 18 3.06 4.68 -0.21
CA MET A 18 3.20 4.21 -1.59
C MET A 18 2.62 5.27 -2.48
N LEU A 19 3.44 5.86 -3.33
CA LEU A 19 2.98 6.96 -4.15
C LEU A 19 2.19 6.45 -5.35
N THR A 20 2.72 5.44 -6.03
CA THR A 20 2.08 4.85 -7.19
C THR A 20 2.73 3.53 -7.61
N SER A 21 1.99 2.74 -8.38
CA SER A 21 2.51 1.62 -9.16
C SER A 21 2.36 1.91 -10.65
N VAL A 22 3.43 1.64 -11.39
CA VAL A 22 3.44 1.66 -12.85
C VAL A 22 3.61 0.26 -13.40
N TYR A 23 3.04 0.00 -14.57
CA TYR A 23 2.95 -1.34 -15.14
C TYR A 23 3.76 -1.46 -16.42
N PHE A 24 4.18 -2.68 -16.71
CA PHE A 24 5.02 -3.03 -17.83
C PHE A 24 4.39 -4.16 -18.64
N ASP A 25 4.65 -4.11 -19.94
CA ASP A 25 4.27 -5.19 -20.84
C ASP A 25 5.10 -6.45 -20.56
N TYR A 26 4.58 -7.56 -21.09
CA TYR A 26 5.26 -8.84 -20.98
C TYR A 26 6.69 -8.72 -21.53
N ASN A 27 7.65 -9.26 -20.79
CA ASN A 27 9.05 -9.29 -21.16
C ASN A 27 9.71 -7.91 -21.45
N SER A 28 9.14 -6.81 -20.95
CA SER A 28 9.63 -5.46 -21.24
C SER A 28 10.00 -4.69 -19.98
N ALA A 29 11.04 -3.86 -20.08
CA ALA A 29 11.40 -2.81 -19.12
C ALA A 29 11.13 -1.40 -19.64
N GLU A 30 10.44 -1.28 -20.78
CA GLU A 30 10.07 0.01 -21.36
C GLU A 30 8.84 0.62 -20.66
N LEU A 31 8.94 1.91 -20.33
CA LEU A 31 7.82 2.65 -19.75
C LEU A 31 6.82 3.04 -20.85
N SER A 32 5.61 2.47 -20.75
CA SER A 32 4.47 2.89 -21.56
C SER A 32 4.09 4.35 -21.31
N MET A 33 3.33 4.93 -22.25
CA MET A 33 2.86 6.32 -22.11
C MET A 33 1.99 6.53 -20.87
N ASP A 34 1.17 5.56 -20.49
CA ASP A 34 0.33 5.66 -19.29
C ASP A 34 1.16 5.58 -18.00
N SER A 35 2.18 4.72 -17.97
CA SER A 35 3.14 4.66 -16.88
C SER A 35 3.92 5.98 -16.76
N LYS A 36 4.36 6.57 -17.87
CA LYS A 36 4.99 7.91 -17.88
C LYS A 36 4.06 8.99 -17.35
N LYS A 37 2.80 9.04 -17.79
CA LYS A 37 1.79 9.99 -17.26
C LYS A 37 1.56 9.85 -15.76
N LYS A 38 1.54 8.61 -15.24
CA LYS A 38 1.47 8.37 -13.79
C LYS A 38 2.70 8.93 -13.08
N LEU A 39 3.91 8.66 -13.59
CA LEU A 39 5.14 9.19 -13.01
C LEU A 39 5.23 10.72 -13.13
N ASP A 40 4.68 11.32 -14.19
CA ASP A 40 4.63 12.77 -14.34
C ASP A 40 3.80 13.44 -13.23
N SER A 41 2.80 12.75 -12.67
CA SER A 41 2.04 13.28 -11.51
C SER A 41 2.92 13.50 -10.26
N ILE A 42 4.03 12.75 -10.16
CA ILE A 42 5.05 12.86 -9.10
C ILE A 42 5.85 14.16 -9.26
N SER A 43 5.96 14.69 -10.48
CA SER A 43 6.77 15.89 -10.72
C SER A 43 6.27 17.17 -10.05
N ARG A 44 5.04 17.14 -9.50
CA ARG A 44 4.42 18.26 -8.77
C ARG A 44 4.93 18.38 -7.33
N LEU A 45 5.77 17.46 -6.87
CA LEU A 45 6.37 17.49 -5.55
C LEU A 45 7.39 18.62 -5.46
N ASN A 46 7.33 19.39 -4.36
CA ASN A 46 8.16 20.58 -4.12
C ASN A 46 9.01 20.47 -2.85
N LYS A 47 9.21 19.25 -2.35
CA LYS A 47 10.03 18.94 -1.17
C LYS A 47 10.98 17.81 -1.52
N THR A 48 12.17 17.83 -0.93
CA THR A 48 13.11 16.71 -0.98
C THR A 48 12.49 15.51 -0.29
N LEU A 49 12.41 14.40 -1.02
CA LEU A 49 11.78 13.16 -0.59
C LEU A 49 12.71 11.99 -0.92
N GLN A 50 12.68 10.97 -0.06
CA GLN A 50 13.46 9.76 -0.28
C GLN A 50 12.63 8.76 -1.07
N PHE A 51 13.19 8.25 -2.16
CA PHE A 51 12.50 7.32 -3.02
C PHE A 51 13.10 5.92 -2.87
N ARG A 52 12.23 4.93 -2.68
CA ARG A 52 12.56 3.52 -2.83
C ARG A 52 11.76 2.95 -3.98
N ILE A 53 12.43 2.26 -4.89
CA ILE A 53 11.83 1.81 -6.15
C ILE A 53 12.02 0.30 -6.26
N PHE A 54 10.90 -0.42 -6.28
CA PHE A 54 10.91 -1.88 -6.32
C PHE A 54 10.26 -2.40 -7.60
N GLY A 55 11.03 -3.13 -8.39
CA GLY A 55 10.50 -3.78 -9.59
C GLY A 55 10.04 -5.19 -9.29
N ASN A 56 8.96 -5.61 -9.95
CA ASN A 56 8.35 -6.92 -9.82
C ASN A 56 8.09 -7.55 -11.20
N CYS A 57 8.04 -8.86 -11.23
CA CYS A 57 7.59 -9.66 -12.35
C CYS A 57 6.42 -10.55 -11.94
N ASP A 58 5.63 -10.96 -12.93
CA ASP A 58 4.74 -12.11 -12.76
C ASP A 58 5.56 -13.42 -12.66
N ILE A 59 4.85 -14.53 -12.47
CA ILE A 59 5.46 -15.85 -12.25
C ILE A 59 6.20 -16.43 -13.47
N SER A 60 6.02 -15.84 -14.66
CA SER A 60 6.53 -16.38 -15.92
C SER A 60 8.05 -16.26 -16.00
N GLY A 61 8.72 -17.34 -16.41
CA GLY A 61 10.18 -17.36 -16.56
C GLY A 61 10.94 -17.76 -15.28
N THR A 62 12.26 -17.84 -15.41
CA THR A 62 13.16 -18.26 -14.33
C THR A 62 13.32 -17.16 -13.29
N SER A 63 13.64 -17.52 -12.04
CA SER A 63 13.86 -16.56 -10.96
C SER A 63 15.01 -15.59 -11.28
N ASP A 64 16.12 -16.08 -11.81
CA ASP A 64 17.27 -15.25 -12.21
C ASP A 64 16.92 -14.25 -13.31
N TYR A 65 16.16 -14.71 -14.31
CA TYR A 65 15.69 -13.84 -15.37
C TYR A 65 14.79 -12.73 -14.83
N ASN A 66 13.80 -13.11 -14.01
CA ASN A 66 12.88 -12.16 -13.41
C ASN A 66 13.58 -11.19 -12.46
N LYS A 67 14.60 -11.62 -11.72
CA LYS A 67 15.41 -10.75 -10.89
C LYS A 67 16.04 -9.63 -11.73
N LYS A 68 16.70 -9.98 -12.84
CA LYS A 68 17.31 -9.00 -13.76
C LYS A 68 16.26 -8.10 -14.43
N LEU A 69 15.18 -8.68 -14.95
CA LEU A 69 14.13 -7.91 -15.64
C LEU A 69 13.44 -6.91 -14.71
N SER A 70 13.08 -7.36 -13.50
CA SER A 70 12.46 -6.51 -12.49
C SER A 70 13.39 -5.37 -12.05
N GLU A 71 14.70 -5.63 -11.92
CA GLU A 71 15.68 -4.59 -11.62
C GLU A 71 15.80 -3.57 -12.76
N ASN A 72 15.81 -4.03 -14.01
CA ASN A 72 15.82 -3.14 -15.17
C ASN A 72 14.57 -2.24 -15.22
N ARG A 73 13.39 -2.78 -14.89
CA ARG A 73 12.16 -1.99 -14.76
C ARG A 73 12.29 -0.91 -13.68
N ALA A 74 12.81 -1.28 -12.51
CA ALA A 74 13.02 -0.35 -11.39
C ALA A 74 13.99 0.78 -11.78
N ARG A 75 15.09 0.43 -12.45
CA ARG A 75 16.07 1.41 -12.97
C ARG A 75 15.46 2.33 -14.03
N ALA A 76 14.60 1.81 -14.92
CA ALA A 76 13.90 2.64 -15.90
C ALA A 76 13.02 3.71 -15.23
N VAL A 77 12.29 3.34 -14.17
CA VAL A 77 11.52 4.29 -13.35
C VAL A 77 12.42 5.28 -12.64
N SER A 78 13.49 4.82 -12.00
CA SER A 78 14.46 5.67 -11.31
C SER A 78 15.05 6.72 -12.25
N ALA A 79 15.55 6.30 -13.41
CA ALA A 79 16.12 7.19 -14.41
C ALA A 79 15.09 8.21 -14.93
N TYR A 80 13.85 7.77 -15.16
CA TYR A 80 12.76 8.65 -15.58
C TYR A 80 12.47 9.73 -14.53
N LEU A 81 12.36 9.33 -13.26
CA LEU A 81 12.07 10.23 -12.15
C LEU A 81 13.23 11.20 -11.87
N GLN A 82 14.48 10.71 -11.84
CA GLN A 82 15.67 11.55 -11.70
C GLN A 82 15.74 12.62 -12.80
N LYS A 83 15.44 12.26 -14.06
CA LYS A 83 15.40 13.24 -15.16
C LYS A 83 14.32 14.31 -14.97
N LYS A 84 13.18 13.95 -14.37
CA LYS A 84 12.01 14.84 -14.24
C LYS A 84 12.07 15.76 -13.02
N ILE A 85 12.59 15.27 -11.89
CA ILE A 85 12.60 15.99 -10.61
C ILE A 85 13.90 15.81 -9.82
N SER A 86 15.04 15.87 -10.52
CA SER A 86 16.39 15.73 -9.95
C SER A 86 16.65 16.58 -8.69
N ARG A 87 16.01 17.74 -8.56
CA ARG A 87 16.18 18.64 -7.40
C ARG A 87 15.43 18.20 -6.13
N TYR A 88 14.46 17.29 -6.26
CA TYR A 88 13.54 16.91 -5.18
C TYR A 88 13.54 15.40 -4.89
N ILE A 89 14.36 14.64 -5.60
CA ILE A 89 14.50 13.19 -5.43
C ILE A 89 15.84 12.85 -4.82
N GLU A 90 15.78 12.09 -3.74
CA GLU A 90 16.90 11.30 -3.23
C GLU A 90 16.55 9.81 -3.39
N VAL A 91 17.09 9.13 -4.40
CA VAL A 91 16.83 7.69 -4.58
C VAL A 91 17.67 6.91 -3.58
N GLN A 92 17.03 6.35 -2.55
CA GLN A 92 17.68 5.53 -1.53
C GLN A 92 17.98 4.12 -2.04
N SER A 93 17.03 3.52 -2.78
CA SER A 93 17.20 2.17 -3.30
C SER A 93 16.44 1.92 -4.60
N VAL A 94 17.05 1.09 -5.45
CA VAL A 94 16.47 0.56 -6.68
C VAL A 94 16.68 -0.94 -6.66
N THR A 95 15.60 -1.70 -6.45
CA THR A 95 15.69 -3.14 -6.18
C THR A 95 14.79 -3.92 -7.11
N GLY A 96 15.35 -4.88 -7.85
CA GLY A 96 14.55 -5.91 -8.53
C GLY A 96 14.14 -6.98 -7.54
N LEU A 97 12.85 -7.22 -7.36
CA LEU A 97 12.32 -8.26 -6.47
C LEU A 97 11.99 -9.57 -7.21
N GLY A 98 12.19 -9.61 -8.53
CA GLY A 98 11.84 -10.77 -9.33
C GLY A 98 10.37 -11.12 -9.23
N LYS A 99 10.08 -12.41 -9.06
CA LYS A 99 8.71 -12.93 -8.90
C LYS A 99 8.33 -13.20 -7.44
N GLU A 100 9.06 -12.64 -6.48
CA GLU A 100 8.87 -12.93 -5.05
C GLU A 100 7.71 -12.14 -4.40
N LYS A 101 7.23 -11.05 -5.02
CA LYS A 101 6.13 -10.21 -4.46
C LYS A 101 4.87 -10.22 -5.32
N GLN A 102 4.30 -11.42 -5.48
CA GLN A 102 3.00 -11.56 -6.13
C GLN A 102 1.91 -10.92 -5.26
N ILE A 103 1.04 -10.10 -5.87
CA ILE A 103 -0.11 -9.46 -5.19
C ILE A 103 -1.44 -10.15 -5.52
N ASN A 104 -1.38 -11.25 -6.27
CA ASN A 104 -2.49 -12.10 -6.66
C ASN A 104 -1.97 -13.46 -7.13
N ASP A 105 -2.88 -14.37 -7.45
CA ASP A 105 -2.60 -15.75 -7.85
C ASP A 105 -2.06 -15.95 -9.28
N ASN A 106 -1.94 -14.88 -10.08
CA ASN A 106 -1.52 -14.94 -11.49
C ASN A 106 -2.40 -15.81 -12.41
N SER A 107 -3.61 -16.18 -11.98
CA SER A 107 -4.48 -17.13 -12.70
C SER A 107 -4.94 -16.61 -14.07
N THR A 108 -5.06 -15.29 -14.23
CA THR A 108 -5.44 -14.65 -15.50
C THR A 108 -4.35 -13.69 -16.00
N GLU A 109 -4.41 -13.34 -17.30
CA GLU A 109 -3.48 -12.36 -17.86
C GLU A 109 -3.64 -10.97 -17.22
N GLU A 110 -4.87 -10.59 -16.87
CA GLU A 110 -5.12 -9.35 -16.15
C GLU A 110 -4.41 -9.32 -14.79
N LEU A 111 -4.43 -10.46 -14.08
CA LEU A 111 -3.77 -10.62 -12.78
C LEU A 111 -2.24 -10.64 -12.91
N ARG A 112 -1.69 -11.36 -13.91
CA ARG A 112 -0.25 -11.31 -14.22
C ARG A 112 0.23 -9.90 -14.56
N ARG A 113 -0.53 -9.14 -15.36
CA ARG A 113 -0.21 -7.75 -15.68
C ARG A 113 -0.09 -6.88 -14.43
N LYS A 114 -0.88 -7.15 -13.38
CA LYS A 114 -0.77 -6.46 -12.08
C LYS A 114 0.51 -6.82 -11.33
N ASN A 115 1.17 -7.95 -11.61
CA ASN A 115 2.47 -8.32 -11.04
C ASN A 115 3.67 -7.80 -11.85
N ARG A 116 3.49 -7.49 -13.13
CA ARG A 116 4.50 -6.78 -13.95
C ARG A 116 4.48 -5.28 -13.64
N ARG A 117 4.95 -4.92 -12.45
CA ARG A 117 4.86 -3.55 -11.94
C ARG A 117 6.17 -3.05 -11.32
N VAL A 118 6.31 -1.74 -11.23
CA VAL A 118 7.25 -1.09 -10.33
C VAL A 118 6.45 -0.26 -9.34
N ASP A 119 6.74 -0.49 -8.07
CA ASP A 119 6.15 0.24 -6.96
C ASP A 119 7.13 1.35 -6.54
N VAL A 120 6.64 2.60 -6.53
CA VAL A 120 7.40 3.78 -6.14
C VAL A 120 6.93 4.25 -4.78
N PHE A 121 7.83 4.19 -3.81
CA PHE A 121 7.58 4.63 -2.45
C PHE A 121 8.28 5.94 -2.20
N ILE A 122 7.61 6.79 -1.44
CA ILE A 122 8.20 7.99 -0.89
C ILE A 122 8.28 7.84 0.61
N ASP A 123 9.51 7.87 1.10
CA ASP A 123 9.85 8.10 2.49
C ASP A 123 10.07 9.57 2.75
N ARG A 124 9.60 10.00 3.92
CA ARG A 124 10.12 11.20 4.56
C ARG A 124 11.37 10.79 5.32
N VAL A 125 12.42 11.60 5.21
CA VAL A 125 13.60 11.47 6.08
C VAL A 125 13.17 11.73 7.52
N MET A 126 13.22 10.72 8.37
CA MET A 126 13.05 10.91 9.82
C MET A 126 14.34 11.51 10.37
N ALA A 127 14.21 12.60 11.13
CA ALA A 127 15.40 13.22 11.72
C ALA A 127 15.95 12.35 12.86
N PRO A 128 17.29 12.33 13.09
CA PRO A 128 17.85 11.70 14.27
C PRO A 128 17.18 12.23 15.55
N GLY A 129 16.67 11.31 16.39
CA GLY A 129 15.95 11.65 17.62
C GLY A 129 14.48 12.10 17.42
N GLU A 130 13.92 12.02 16.21
CA GLU A 130 12.49 12.33 15.98
C GLU A 130 11.59 11.41 16.81
N ILE A 131 10.69 12.02 17.58
CA ILE A 131 9.60 11.33 18.28
C ILE A 131 8.29 11.77 17.62
N ARG A 132 7.45 10.81 17.24
CA ARG A 132 6.19 11.07 16.56
C ARG A 132 5.05 10.30 17.21
N ALA A 133 3.99 11.04 17.52
CA ALA A 133 2.64 10.51 17.66
C ALA A 133 1.90 10.78 16.34
N GLY A 134 1.84 9.77 15.47
CA GLY A 134 1.04 9.80 14.25
C GLY A 134 -0.44 10.01 14.55
N LYS A 135 -1.22 10.29 13.50
CA LYS A 135 -2.67 10.51 13.64
C LYS A 135 -3.33 9.18 13.98
N ALA A 136 -3.75 9.02 15.23
CA ALA A 136 -4.69 7.97 15.62
C ALA A 136 -6.06 8.30 15.01
N PHE A 137 -6.61 7.36 14.23
CA PHE A 137 -7.94 7.52 13.65
C PHE A 137 -9.01 7.03 14.62
N ALA A 138 -10.16 7.72 14.63
CA ALA A 138 -11.34 7.25 15.34
C ALA A 138 -11.72 5.84 14.87
N SER A 139 -12.31 5.06 15.78
CA SER A 139 -12.80 3.72 15.45
C SER A 139 -13.86 3.80 14.36
N PHE A 140 -13.81 2.88 13.39
CA PHE A 140 -14.86 2.76 12.38
C PHE A 140 -16.25 2.59 13.01
N PHE A 141 -16.32 2.02 14.20
CA PHE A 141 -17.56 1.75 14.93
C PHE A 141 -18.03 2.89 15.83
N SER A 142 -17.26 3.97 15.97
CA SER A 142 -17.62 5.09 16.86
C SER A 142 -18.50 6.14 16.18
N LYS A 143 -18.78 6.01 14.88
CA LYS A 143 -19.53 6.99 14.10
C LYS A 143 -20.57 6.30 13.22
N LYS A 144 -21.69 6.97 12.96
CA LYS A 144 -22.71 6.44 12.03
C LYS A 144 -22.26 6.67 10.58
N ILE A 145 -22.59 5.74 9.69
CA ILE A 145 -22.25 5.81 8.25
C ILE A 145 -22.80 7.11 7.60
N SER A 146 -23.98 7.56 8.01
CA SER A 146 -24.58 8.82 7.55
C SER A 146 -23.70 10.04 7.80
N GLU A 147 -22.90 10.04 8.86
CA GLU A 147 -22.05 11.15 9.29
C GLU A 147 -20.62 11.06 8.71
N MET A 148 -20.22 9.92 8.14
CA MET A 148 -18.90 9.71 7.53
C MET A 148 -18.83 10.38 6.15
N LYS A 149 -17.65 10.87 5.76
CA LYS A 149 -17.42 11.44 4.42
C LYS A 149 -16.59 10.45 3.59
N VAL A 150 -16.84 10.43 2.28
CA VAL A 150 -15.97 9.70 1.34
C VAL A 150 -14.54 10.22 1.50
N LYS A 151 -13.58 9.28 1.55
CA LYS A 151 -12.16 9.45 1.91
C LYS A 151 -11.87 9.63 3.41
N ASP A 152 -12.85 9.56 4.29
CA ASP A 152 -12.55 9.44 5.73
C ASP A 152 -11.83 8.11 5.99
N THR A 153 -10.79 8.18 6.84
CA THR A 153 -10.02 7.02 7.30
C THR A 153 -10.34 6.75 8.77
N PHE A 154 -10.57 5.48 9.08
CA PHE A 154 -10.91 5.01 10.42
C PHE A 154 -9.98 3.88 10.85
N SER A 155 -9.79 3.72 12.15
CA SER A 155 -9.10 2.55 12.69
C SER A 155 -10.05 1.36 12.80
N LEU A 156 -9.52 0.16 12.60
CA LEU A 156 -10.18 -1.09 12.95
C LEU A 156 -9.60 -1.61 14.27
N PRO A 157 -10.16 -1.19 15.44
CA PRO A 157 -9.53 -1.47 16.72
C PRO A 157 -9.51 -2.96 17.03
N ASN A 158 -8.47 -3.41 17.75
CA ASN A 158 -8.31 -4.79 18.24
C ASN A 158 -8.17 -5.88 17.16
N VAL A 159 -7.97 -5.51 15.90
CA VAL A 159 -7.57 -6.44 14.83
C VAL A 159 -6.05 -6.41 14.71
N ASN A 160 -5.41 -7.15 15.62
CA ASN A 160 -3.96 -7.32 15.67
C ASN A 160 -3.56 -8.64 15.03
N PHE A 161 -2.33 -8.74 14.56
CA PHE A 161 -1.81 -9.91 13.85
C PHE A 161 -0.71 -10.63 14.62
N ILE A 162 -0.57 -11.92 14.37
CA ILE A 162 0.61 -12.68 14.79
C ILE A 162 1.84 -12.08 14.09
N GLY A 163 2.96 -11.94 14.82
CA GLY A 163 4.20 -11.38 14.29
C GLY A 163 4.64 -12.10 13.00
N GLY A 164 4.99 -11.33 11.96
CA GLY A 164 5.42 -11.85 10.66
C GLY A 164 4.35 -12.55 9.81
N ARG A 165 3.10 -12.63 10.29
CA ARG A 165 2.03 -13.41 9.63
C ARG A 165 0.78 -12.56 9.33
N HIS A 166 0.00 -12.98 8.34
CA HIS A 166 -1.30 -12.39 8.00
C HIS A 166 -2.47 -12.95 8.82
N PHE A 167 -2.21 -13.89 9.73
CA PHE A 167 -3.20 -14.41 10.67
C PHE A 167 -3.45 -13.42 11.81
N TRP A 168 -4.70 -12.93 11.94
CA TRP A 168 -5.11 -12.07 13.05
C TRP A 168 -5.35 -12.86 14.34
N LEU A 169 -5.22 -12.17 15.47
CA LEU A 169 -5.47 -12.73 16.80
C LEU A 169 -6.98 -12.94 17.03
N PRO A 170 -7.42 -13.96 17.79
CA PRO A 170 -8.84 -14.27 18.00
C PRO A 170 -9.70 -13.10 18.51
N LYS A 171 -9.12 -12.14 19.23
CA LYS A 171 -9.81 -10.91 19.67
C LYS A 171 -10.39 -10.11 18.51
N GLY A 172 -9.80 -10.19 17.31
CA GLY A 172 -10.27 -9.54 16.10
C GLY A 172 -11.58 -10.13 15.54
N ASN A 173 -11.93 -11.37 15.87
CA ASN A 173 -13.09 -12.06 15.28
C ASN A 173 -14.40 -11.27 15.47
N LYS A 174 -14.67 -10.80 16.70
CA LYS A 174 -15.88 -10.02 17.00
C LYS A 174 -15.94 -8.71 16.20
N VAL A 175 -14.78 -8.11 15.96
CA VAL A 175 -14.65 -6.86 15.22
C VAL A 175 -14.90 -7.07 13.73
N LEU A 176 -14.33 -8.14 13.16
CA LEU A 176 -14.50 -8.47 11.74
C LEU A 176 -15.92 -8.92 11.41
N ILE A 177 -16.56 -9.70 12.29
CA ILE A 177 -17.97 -10.08 12.14
C ILE A 177 -18.85 -8.82 12.13
N ARG A 178 -18.64 -7.91 13.09
CA ARG A 178 -19.37 -6.64 13.14
C ARG A 178 -19.17 -5.78 11.89
N LEU A 179 -17.94 -5.75 11.34
CA LEU A 179 -17.65 -5.07 10.08
C LEU A 179 -18.44 -5.70 8.92
N ALA A 180 -18.46 -7.03 8.82
CA ALA A 180 -19.24 -7.75 7.82
C ALA A 180 -20.74 -7.42 7.91
N ASP A 181 -21.31 -7.40 9.11
CA ASP A 181 -22.72 -7.06 9.32
C ASP A 181 -23.04 -5.63 8.87
N ILE A 182 -22.15 -4.67 9.14
CA ILE A 182 -22.31 -3.29 8.67
C ILE A 182 -22.28 -3.25 7.13
N LEU A 183 -21.35 -3.96 6.50
CA LEU A 183 -21.24 -4.00 5.03
C LEU A 183 -22.44 -4.69 4.36
N LYS A 184 -23.01 -5.71 5.00
CA LYS A 184 -24.27 -6.36 4.54
C LYS A 184 -25.45 -5.40 4.60
N ASN A 185 -25.60 -4.69 5.72
CA ASN A 185 -26.72 -3.78 5.94
C ASN A 185 -26.61 -2.45 5.17
N ASN A 186 -25.46 -2.18 4.54
CA ASN A 186 -25.22 -0.96 3.76
C ASN A 186 -24.68 -1.35 2.36
N PRO A 187 -25.52 -1.82 1.42
CA PRO A 187 -25.06 -2.42 0.16
C PRO A 187 -24.34 -1.46 -0.79
N SER A 188 -24.56 -0.14 -0.65
CA SER A 188 -23.84 0.91 -1.40
C SER A 188 -22.43 1.20 -0.88
N LEU A 189 -22.09 0.70 0.32
CA LEU A 189 -20.83 0.99 0.99
C LEU A 189 -19.69 0.27 0.28
N GLU A 190 -18.68 1.01 -0.16
CA GLU A 190 -17.43 0.49 -0.73
C GLU A 190 -16.26 1.00 0.13
N VAL A 191 -15.31 0.12 0.44
CA VAL A 191 -14.20 0.39 1.37
C VAL A 191 -12.85 -0.07 0.85
N GLU A 192 -11.80 0.58 1.31
CA GLU A 192 -10.40 0.13 1.17
C GLU A 192 -9.86 -0.25 2.54
N LEU A 193 -9.27 -1.43 2.64
CA LEU A 193 -8.53 -1.91 3.80
C LEU A 193 -7.04 -1.62 3.59
N GLN A 194 -6.46 -0.82 4.48
CA GLN A 194 -5.06 -0.40 4.41
C GLN A 194 -4.29 -1.06 5.54
N GLY A 195 -3.44 -2.03 5.20
CA GLY A 195 -2.63 -2.73 6.19
C GLY A 195 -1.32 -2.02 6.46
N HIS A 196 -0.88 -2.07 7.72
CA HIS A 196 0.36 -1.47 8.19
C HIS A 196 1.17 -2.50 8.99
N ILE A 197 2.48 -2.35 8.95
CA ILE A 197 3.42 -3.16 9.73
C ILE A 197 4.30 -2.28 10.61
N CYS A 198 5.07 -2.92 11.49
CA CYS A 198 6.07 -2.27 12.31
C CYS A 198 7.49 -2.73 11.92
N CYS A 199 8.47 -1.87 12.22
CA CYS A 199 9.89 -2.16 12.47
C CYS A 199 10.80 -2.67 11.36
N ASP A 200 10.28 -3.18 10.23
CA ASP A 200 11.13 -3.44 9.08
C ASP A 200 11.26 -2.13 8.28
N TYR A 201 12.22 -1.30 8.67
CA TYR A 201 12.52 -0.01 8.02
C TYR A 201 13.50 -0.14 6.86
N ASP A 202 14.17 -1.29 6.75
CA ASP A 202 15.11 -1.58 5.67
C ASP A 202 14.35 -2.03 4.41
N ASN A 203 13.23 -2.72 4.58
CA ASN A 203 12.29 -3.07 3.50
C ASN A 203 11.04 -2.17 3.55
N PHE A 204 10.42 -1.90 2.40
CA PHE A 204 9.14 -1.18 2.39
C PHE A 204 8.07 -1.90 3.22
N ASP A 205 8.04 -3.22 3.10
CA ASP A 205 7.10 -4.10 3.78
C ASP A 205 7.83 -5.37 4.24
N GLY A 206 7.27 -6.02 5.25
CA GLY A 206 7.84 -7.21 5.87
C GLY A 206 7.43 -8.48 5.16
N GLU A 207 8.15 -9.56 5.42
CA GLU A 207 7.75 -10.95 5.13
C GLU A 207 6.68 -11.35 6.18
N ASP A 208 5.53 -11.97 5.92
CA ASP A 208 5.23 -12.93 4.87
C ASP A 208 5.59 -14.35 5.27
N LEU A 209 5.74 -14.70 6.56
CA LEU A 209 6.38 -15.95 6.97
C LEU A 209 5.67 -17.21 6.45
N ASP A 210 4.37 -17.13 6.15
CA ASP A 210 3.59 -18.24 5.63
C ASP A 210 3.65 -18.31 4.10
N LEU A 211 3.55 -17.16 3.44
CA LEU A 211 3.51 -17.07 1.98
C LEU A 211 4.90 -16.92 1.35
N LYS A 212 5.93 -16.65 2.15
CA LYS A 212 7.30 -16.30 1.76
C LYS A 212 7.36 -15.10 0.81
N THR A 213 6.43 -14.15 0.99
CA THR A 213 6.33 -12.92 0.19
C THR A 213 6.51 -11.70 1.09
N PHE A 214 7.41 -10.75 0.76
CA PHE A 214 7.52 -9.52 1.57
C PHE A 214 6.50 -8.43 1.18
N ASN A 215 5.23 -8.74 1.41
CA ASN A 215 4.10 -7.83 1.26
C ASN A 215 3.14 -8.01 2.46
N LEU A 216 3.69 -8.20 3.67
CA LEU A 216 2.95 -8.51 4.89
C LEU A 216 1.82 -7.51 5.19
N SER A 217 2.05 -6.22 4.98
CA SER A 217 1.03 -5.20 5.18
C SER A 217 -0.17 -5.41 4.22
N PHE A 218 0.10 -5.77 2.96
CA PHE A 218 -0.94 -6.12 2.01
C PHE A 218 -1.62 -7.44 2.36
N THR A 219 -0.87 -8.50 2.68
CA THR A 219 -1.45 -9.82 2.98
C THR A 219 -2.36 -9.76 4.19
N ARG A 220 -2.03 -8.94 5.20
CA ARG A 220 -2.90 -8.65 6.35
C ARG A 220 -4.23 -7.99 5.96
N ALA A 221 -4.19 -6.96 5.12
CA ALA A 221 -5.40 -6.32 4.63
C ALA A 221 -6.22 -7.27 3.74
N ASN A 222 -5.55 -8.05 2.89
CA ASN A 222 -6.16 -9.00 1.99
C ASN A 222 -6.81 -10.17 2.76
N ALA A 223 -6.21 -10.66 3.83
CA ALA A 223 -6.81 -11.70 4.68
C ALA A 223 -8.15 -11.26 5.28
N ILE A 224 -8.28 -9.99 5.68
CA ILE A 224 -9.56 -9.43 6.12
C ILE A 224 -10.55 -9.34 4.95
N LYS A 225 -10.09 -8.89 3.78
CA LYS A 225 -10.93 -8.85 2.57
C LYS A 225 -11.48 -10.24 2.23
N GLU A 226 -10.65 -11.26 2.18
CA GLU A 226 -11.05 -12.64 1.91
C GLU A 226 -12.07 -13.15 2.93
N PHE A 227 -11.86 -12.84 4.21
CA PHE A 227 -12.86 -13.13 5.24
C PHE A 227 -14.22 -12.46 4.95
N LEU A 228 -14.22 -11.17 4.59
CA LEU A 228 -15.46 -10.45 4.29
C LEU A 228 -16.16 -10.98 3.02
N GLU A 229 -15.40 -11.42 2.02
CA GLU A 229 -15.92 -12.10 0.84
C GLU A 229 -16.58 -13.44 1.20
N LEU A 230 -15.94 -14.23 2.06
CA LEU A 230 -16.52 -15.46 2.63
C LEU A 230 -17.77 -15.18 3.46
N GLN A 231 -17.87 -14.01 4.10
CA GLN A 231 -19.09 -13.56 4.76
C GLN A 231 -20.20 -13.12 3.78
N GLY A 232 -19.94 -13.10 2.46
CA GLY A 232 -20.92 -12.75 1.43
C GLY A 232 -20.89 -11.30 0.97
N ILE A 233 -19.83 -10.53 1.29
CA ILE A 233 -19.67 -9.19 0.73
C ILE A 233 -19.09 -9.31 -0.69
N HIS A 234 -19.70 -8.62 -1.66
CA HIS A 234 -19.26 -8.67 -3.05
C HIS A 234 -17.81 -8.14 -3.22
N PRO A 235 -16.90 -8.85 -3.92
CA PRO A 235 -15.49 -8.48 -4.06
C PRO A 235 -15.24 -7.07 -4.60
N SER A 236 -16.12 -6.57 -5.48
CA SER A 236 -15.99 -5.21 -6.03
C SER A 236 -16.16 -4.10 -4.99
N ARG A 237 -16.68 -4.41 -3.80
CA ARG A 237 -16.93 -3.44 -2.73
C ARG A 237 -15.77 -3.30 -1.76
N ILE A 238 -14.77 -4.18 -1.85
CA ILE A 238 -13.64 -4.22 -0.92
C ILE A 238 -12.34 -4.26 -1.71
N THR A 239 -11.50 -3.25 -1.46
CA THR A 239 -10.12 -3.22 -1.94
C THR A 239 -9.17 -3.38 -0.77
N ALA A 240 -8.00 -3.97 -1.01
CA ALA A 240 -6.95 -4.12 0.00
C ALA A 240 -5.66 -3.52 -0.54
N SER A 241 -4.93 -2.79 0.30
CA SER A 241 -3.64 -2.20 -0.01
C SER A 241 -2.66 -2.36 1.16
N GLY A 242 -1.38 -2.51 0.83
CA GLY A 242 -0.29 -2.54 1.80
C GLY A 242 0.36 -1.17 1.91
N GLN A 243 0.46 -0.64 3.13
CA GLN A 243 1.06 0.66 3.44
C GLN A 243 2.45 0.54 4.07
N GLY A 244 2.93 -0.70 4.31
CA GLY A 244 4.23 -0.96 4.91
C GLY A 244 4.37 -0.29 6.28
N HIS A 245 5.58 0.23 6.54
CA HIS A 245 5.91 0.98 7.75
C HIS A 245 5.77 2.52 7.60
N LEU A 246 5.24 3.00 6.46
CA LEU A 246 5.37 4.40 6.05
C LEU A 246 4.58 5.40 6.94
N ASN A 247 3.52 4.94 7.58
CA ASN A 247 2.66 5.77 8.41
C ASN A 247 2.59 5.23 9.84
N PRO A 248 3.65 5.37 10.64
CA PRO A 248 3.61 4.93 12.04
C PRO A 248 2.68 5.84 12.85
N VAL A 249 1.86 5.23 13.70
CA VAL A 249 1.10 5.89 14.78
C VAL A 249 2.04 6.27 15.93
N VAL A 250 3.10 5.49 16.17
CA VAL A 250 4.14 5.81 17.17
C VAL A 250 5.52 5.60 16.56
N TYR A 251 6.46 6.54 16.78
CA TYR A 251 7.86 6.40 16.42
C TYR A 251 8.78 7.14 17.41
N PRO A 252 9.96 6.62 17.78
CA PRO A 252 10.32 5.21 17.63
C PRO A 252 9.42 4.36 18.54
N GLU A 253 9.07 3.16 18.10
CA GLU A 253 8.41 2.18 18.94
C GLU A 253 9.40 1.68 20.00
N ARG A 254 8.96 1.65 21.27
CA ARG A 254 9.80 1.19 22.39
C ARG A 254 9.18 0.04 23.16
N THR A 255 7.86 -0.08 23.10
CA THR A 255 7.08 -1.08 23.85
C THR A 255 6.23 -1.92 22.92
N GLU A 256 5.78 -3.08 23.39
CA GLU A 256 4.84 -3.94 22.65
C GLU A 256 3.51 -3.24 22.31
N ASP A 257 3.08 -2.30 23.17
CA ASP A 257 1.94 -1.45 22.90
C ASP A 257 2.22 -0.54 21.69
N ASP A 258 3.39 0.10 21.60
CA ASP A 258 3.78 0.93 20.45
C ASP A 258 3.85 0.11 19.15
N PHE A 259 4.47 -1.07 19.21
CA PHE A 259 4.54 -1.96 18.05
C PHE A 259 3.13 -2.39 17.61
N SER A 260 2.24 -2.71 18.56
CA SER A 260 0.85 -3.07 18.26
C SER A 260 0.05 -1.93 17.62
N LYS A 261 0.30 -0.67 18.01
CA LYS A 261 -0.32 0.51 17.38
C LYS A 261 0.09 0.67 15.91
N ASN A 262 1.27 0.21 15.53
CA ASN A 262 1.73 0.27 14.13
C ASN A 262 1.30 -0.96 13.31
N ARG A 263 1.18 -2.14 13.92
CA ARG A 263 0.65 -3.37 13.29
C ARG A 263 -0.89 -3.36 13.23
N ARG A 264 -1.45 -2.55 12.35
CA ARG A 264 -2.89 -2.27 12.27
C ARG A 264 -3.45 -2.39 10.86
N VAL A 265 -4.77 -2.39 10.76
CA VAL A 265 -5.50 -2.13 9.52
C VAL A 265 -6.40 -0.91 9.70
N GLU A 266 -6.35 -0.01 8.73
CA GLU A 266 -7.24 1.14 8.61
C GLU A 266 -8.30 0.88 7.53
N ILE A 267 -9.44 1.54 7.66
CA ILE A 267 -10.55 1.47 6.70
C ILE A 267 -10.76 2.86 6.11
N VAL A 268 -10.69 2.95 4.79
CA VAL A 268 -11.01 4.17 4.04
C VAL A 268 -12.37 4.00 3.38
N LEU A 269 -13.23 5.00 3.55
CA LEU A 269 -14.54 5.02 2.91
C LEU A 269 -14.41 5.45 1.44
N LEU A 270 -14.67 4.56 0.49
CA LEU A 270 -14.59 4.87 -0.95
C LEU A 270 -15.92 5.40 -1.50
N LYS A 271 -17.03 4.85 -1.01
CA LYS A 271 -18.39 5.20 -1.43
C LYS A 271 -19.38 4.83 -0.34
N LYS A 272 -20.48 5.58 -0.23
CA LYS A 272 -21.61 5.27 0.64
C LYS A 272 -22.92 5.62 -0.06
#